data_AF-A0A7C7AEH3-F1
#
_entry.id   AF-A0A7C7AEH3-F1
#
_cell.length_a   1.000
_cell.length_b   1.000
_cell.length_c   1.000
_cell.angle_alpha   90.00
_cell.angle_beta   90.00
_cell.angle_gamma   90.00
#
_symmetry.space_group_name_H-M   'P 1'
#
loop_
_entity.id
_entity.type
_entity.pdbx_description
1 polymer ?
#
loop_
_entity_poly.entity_id
_entity_poly.type
_entity_poly.pdbx_seq_one_letter_code
_entity_poly.pdbx_strand_id
1 'polypeptide(L)' 'EKEAKSRVFRRSLFVVKDVKAGEVFTEDNVRSIRPGHGLPPKFLKEVVGKKASCDIKRGTPLSWSHIGR' A
#
# COMPACT_ATOMS: atom_id res chain seq x y z
N GLU A 1 -3.83 -30.01 4.35
CA GLU A 1 -4.11 -28.60 4.70
C GLU A 1 -2.86 -27.86 5.18
N LYS A 2 -2.09 -27.22 4.28
CA LYS A 2 -0.93 -26.37 4.67
C LYS A 2 -0.76 -25.11 3.81
N GLU A 3 -1.82 -24.62 3.17
CA GLU A 3 -1.70 -23.49 2.22
C GLU A 3 -2.14 -22.12 2.77
N ALA A 4 -2.74 -22.07 3.97
CA ALA A 4 -3.26 -20.81 4.52
C ALA A 4 -2.24 -19.98 5.32
N LYS A 5 -1.15 -20.58 5.83
CA LYS A 5 -0.22 -19.89 6.75
C LYS A 5 0.94 -19.14 6.07
N SER A 6 1.20 -19.39 4.79
CA SER A 6 2.32 -18.77 4.05
C SER A 6 1.99 -17.42 3.42
N ARG A 7 0.71 -16.99 3.41
CA ARG A 7 0.30 -15.69 2.87
C ARG A 7 0.58 -14.53 3.84
N VAL A 8 0.65 -14.80 5.14
CA VAL A 8 0.87 -13.78 6.19
C VAL A 8 2.29 -13.20 6.15
N PHE A 9 3.26 -13.95 5.61
CA PHE A 9 4.68 -13.53 5.49
C PHE A 9 5.01 -12.77 4.21
N ARG A 10 4.09 -12.67 3.26
CA ARG A 10 4.35 -11.91 2.03
C ARG A 10 4.40 -10.43 2.38
N ARG A 11 5.39 -9.71 1.84
CA ARG A 11 5.42 -8.26 1.99
C ARG A 11 4.25 -7.67 1.20
N SER A 12 3.68 -6.57 1.69
CA SER A 12 2.63 -5.81 1.01
C SER A 12 2.84 -4.32 1.21
N LEU A 13 2.19 -3.50 0.39
CA LEU A 13 2.33 -2.06 0.38
C LEU A 13 1.53 -1.46 1.51
N PHE A 14 2.20 -0.64 2.29
CA PHE A 14 1.62 0.15 3.35
C PHE A 14 2.05 1.59 3.20
N VAL A 15 1.15 2.45 3.64
CA VAL A 15 1.41 3.87 3.78
C VAL A 15 2.25 4.07 5.03
N VAL A 16 3.46 4.61 4.89
CA VAL A 16 4.41 4.85 5.99
C VAL A 16 4.46 6.32 6.42
N LYS A 17 3.86 7.23 5.64
CA LYS A 17 3.66 8.64 5.98
C LYS A 17 2.22 9.02 5.68
N ASP A 18 1.64 9.93 6.44
CA ASP A 18 0.29 10.42 6.15
C ASP A 18 0.22 11.02 4.75
N VAL A 19 -0.74 10.57 3.94
CA VAL A 19 -0.98 11.01 2.56
C VAL A 19 -2.35 11.66 2.51
N LYS A 20 -2.44 12.90 2.02
CA LYS A 20 -3.73 13.59 1.90
C LYS A 20 -4.47 13.22 0.61
N ALA A 21 -5.78 13.43 0.58
CA ALA A 21 -6.56 13.30 -0.65
C ALA A 21 -5.95 14.19 -1.76
N GLY A 22 -5.68 13.61 -2.93
CA GLY A 22 -5.03 14.27 -4.07
C GLY A 22 -3.51 14.29 -4.05
N GLU A 23 -2.86 13.84 -2.97
CA GLU A 23 -1.40 13.78 -2.86
C GLU A 23 -0.81 12.58 -3.60
N VAL A 24 0.40 12.71 -4.12
CA VAL A 24 1.04 11.68 -4.96
C VAL A 24 1.70 10.61 -4.08
N PHE A 25 1.46 9.34 -4.40
CA PHE A 25 2.20 8.24 -3.81
C PHE A 25 3.62 8.20 -4.37
N THR A 26 4.59 8.05 -3.47
CA THR A 26 6.03 7.98 -3.71
C THR A 26 6.61 6.83 -2.91
N GLU A 27 7.85 6.44 -3.21
CA GLU A 27 8.55 5.38 -2.47
C GLU A 27 8.86 5.78 -1.00
N ASP A 28 8.70 7.07 -0.68
CA ASP A 28 8.92 7.62 0.65
C ASP A 28 7.65 7.57 1.53
N ASN A 29 6.45 7.69 0.94
CA ASN A 29 5.18 7.57 1.65
C ASN A 29 4.55 6.18 1.54
N VAL A 30 4.94 5.35 0.57
CA VAL A 30 4.52 3.95 0.43
C VAL A 30 5.73 3.02 0.47
N ARG A 31 5.73 2.06 1.39
CA ARG A 31 6.77 1.03 1.46
C ARG A 31 6.19 -0.37 1.57
N SER A 32 6.97 -1.34 1.12
CA SER A 32 6.63 -2.75 1.27
C SER A 32 7.05 -3.27 2.65
N ILE A 33 6.08 -3.50 3.54
CA ILE A 33 6.30 -4.03 4.88
C ILE A 33 5.49 -5.31 5.10
N ARG A 34 5.76 -6.00 6.22
CA ARG A 34 4.96 -7.15 6.70
C ARG A 34 3.99 -6.64 7.78
N PRO A 35 2.82 -7.27 7.99
CA PRO A 35 2.30 -8.50 7.38
C PRO A 35 1.63 -8.28 6.00
N GLY A 36 1.31 -9.36 5.28
CA GLY A 36 0.79 -9.34 3.90
C GLY A 36 -0.70 -8.97 3.74
N HIS A 37 -1.14 -7.85 4.30
CA HIS A 37 -2.57 -7.43 4.25
C HIS A 37 -2.88 -6.33 3.23
N GLY A 38 -1.90 -5.62 2.70
CA GLY A 38 -2.09 -4.58 1.69
C GLY A 38 -1.87 -5.08 0.26
N LEU A 39 -1.68 -4.14 -0.67
CA LEU A 39 -1.37 -4.45 -2.06
C LEU A 39 -0.04 -5.20 -2.22
N PRO A 40 0.08 -6.14 -3.17
CA PRO A 40 1.36 -6.77 -3.47
C PRO A 40 2.45 -5.75 -3.88
N PRO A 41 3.72 -5.93 -3.45
CA PRO A 41 4.81 -4.99 -3.74
C PRO A 41 5.12 -4.83 -5.23
N LYS A 42 4.73 -5.81 -6.06
CA LYS A 42 4.82 -5.70 -7.52
C LYS A 42 4.07 -4.49 -8.09
N PHE A 43 3.04 -4.02 -7.40
CA PHE A 43 2.26 -2.85 -7.80
C PHE A 43 2.88 -1.54 -7.34
N LEU A 44 3.98 -1.54 -6.58
CA LEU A 44 4.59 -0.30 -6.07
C LEU A 44 4.82 0.71 -7.20
N LYS A 45 5.38 0.26 -8.32
CA LYS A 45 5.63 1.11 -9.50
C LYS A 45 4.37 1.64 -10.17
N GLU A 46 3.24 0.94 -10.04
CA GLU A 46 1.96 1.36 -10.59
C GLU A 46 1.24 2.35 -9.66
N VAL A 47 1.44 2.20 -8.35
CA VAL A 47 0.94 3.13 -7.33
C VAL A 47 1.75 4.42 -7.33
N VAL A 48 3.08 4.32 -7.37
CA VAL A 48 3.98 5.48 -7.36
C VAL A 48 3.67 6.36 -8.57
N GLY A 49 3.44 7.65 -8.32
CA GLY A 49 2.99 8.61 -9.33
C GLY A 49 1.47 8.75 -9.44
N LYS A 50 0.68 7.87 -8.82
CA LYS A 50 -0.77 8.04 -8.67
C LYS A 50 -1.10 8.96 -7.50
N LYS A 51 -2.29 9.56 -7.55
CA LYS A 51 -2.81 10.40 -6.47
C LYS A 51 -3.67 9.59 -5.52
N ALA A 52 -3.68 9.94 -4.25
CA ALA A 52 -4.60 9.37 -3.27
C ALA A 52 -6.03 9.85 -3.55
N SER A 53 -7.01 8.95 -3.48
CA SER A 53 -8.44 9.28 -3.62
C SER A 53 -9.02 9.89 -2.33
N CYS A 54 -8.40 9.62 -1.18
CA CYS A 54 -8.82 10.08 0.13
C CYS A 54 -7.60 10.30 1.05
N ASP A 55 -7.82 10.88 2.22
CA ASP A 55 -6.78 11.01 3.24
C ASP A 55 -6.47 9.65 3.88
N ILE A 56 -5.20 9.26 3.83
CA ILE A 56 -4.70 7.97 4.31
C ILE A 56 -3.65 8.22 5.38
N LYS A 57 -3.89 7.68 6.57
CA LYS A 57 -2.94 7.80 7.68
C LYS A 57 -1.77 6.83 7.54
N ARG A 58 -0.62 7.17 8.13
CA ARG A 58 0.49 6.24 8.30
C ARG A 58 0.05 4.94 9.00
N GLY A 59 0.59 3.81 8.57
CA GLY A 59 0.23 2.48 9.05
C GLY A 59 -0.97 1.85 8.35
N THR A 60 -1.59 2.53 7.40
CA THR A 60 -2.74 2.00 6.66
C THR A 60 -2.29 1.03 5.55
N PRO A 61 -2.90 -0.17 5.43
CA PRO A 61 -2.67 -1.05 4.29
C PRO A 61 -3.14 -0.36 3.01
N LEU A 62 -2.26 -0.28 2.02
CA LEU A 62 -2.60 0.33 0.74
C LEU A 62 -3.53 -0.60 -0.05
N SER A 63 -4.56 -0.02 -0.66
CA SER A 63 -5.61 -0.72 -1.41
C SER A 63 -5.95 0.05 -2.68
N TRP A 64 -6.48 -0.61 -3.72
CA TRP A 64 -6.88 0.07 -4.96
C TRP A 64 -7.91 1.18 -4.74
N SER A 65 -8.77 1.05 -3.73
CA SER A 65 -9.76 2.07 -3.36
C SER A 65 -9.13 3.40 -2.90
N HIS A 66 -7.89 3.35 -2.41
CA HIS A 66 -7.12 4.53 -1.99
C HIS A 66 -6.45 5.26 -3.15
N ILE A 67 -6.45 4.68 -4.35
CA ILE A 67 -5.77 5.20 -5.52
C ILE A 67 -6.82 5.91 -6.40
N GLY A 68 -6.64 7.22 -6.56
CA GLY A 68 -7.43 8.04 -7.47
C GLY A 68 -7.15 7.70 -8.93
N ARG A 69 -8.18 7.87 -9.77
CA ARG A 69 -8.11 7.64 -11.21
C ARG A 69 -7.17 8.61 -11.90
#